data_AF-A0A150UE96-F1
#
_entry.id   AF-A0A150UE96-F1
#
_cell.length_a   1.000
_cell.length_b   1.000
_cell.length_c   1.000
_cell.angle_alpha   90.00
_cell.angle_beta   90.00
_cell.angle_gamma   90.00
#
_symmetry.space_group_name_H-M   'P 1'
#
loop_
_entity.id
_entity.type
_entity.pdbx_description
1 polymer ?
#
loop_
_entity_poly.entity_id
_entity_poly.type
_entity_poly.pdbx_seq_one_letter_code
_entity_poly.pdbx_strand_id
1 'polypeptide(L)'
;MFWPEDPPELKEQLRQLMDLNYRVKRMTKYHIKIGEVNYFTTGTITIDPDTRHKDKGFEALIELLELRYSRKNILILDVGKRS
;
A
#
# COMPACT_ATOMS: atom_id res chain seq x y z
N MET A 1 1.00 10.89 5.02
CA MET A 1 1.16 11.78 6.19
C MET A 1 2.10 11.11 7.18
N PHE A 2 3.12 11.83 7.63
CA PHE A 2 4.12 11.36 8.60
C PHE A 2 3.78 11.86 9.99
N TRP A 3 4.04 11.06 11.02
CA TRP A 3 3.98 11.48 12.42
C TRP A 3 5.40 11.83 12.90
N PRO A 4 5.56 12.76 13.85
CA PRO A 4 6.89 13.15 14.34
C PRO A 4 7.70 11.96 14.87
N GLU A 5 7.04 11.10 15.64
CA GLU A 5 7.60 9.92 16.30
C GLU A 5 7.77 8.71 15.37
N ASP A 6 7.33 8.81 14.10
CA ASP A 6 7.50 7.68 13.18
C ASP A 6 9.00 7.37 13.04
N PRO A 7 9.40 6.09 13.20
CA PRO A 7 10.79 5.69 13.05
C PRO A 7 11.26 5.98 11.61
N PRO A 8 12.57 6.24 11.39
CA PRO A 8 13.10 6.54 10.07
C PRO A 8 12.71 5.51 9.00
N GLU A 9 12.71 4.23 9.36
CA GLU A 9 12.29 3.14 8.48
C GLU A 9 10.84 3.28 8.01
N LEU A 10 9.90 3.57 8.92
CA LEU A 10 8.49 3.76 8.55
C LEU A 10 8.28 4.99 7.66
N LYS A 11 9.05 6.06 7.91
CA LYS A 11 9.03 7.25 7.05
C LYS A 11 9.49 6.91 5.63
N GLU A 12 10.52 6.08 5.51
CA GLU A 12 11.02 5.62 4.20
C GLU A 12 9.99 4.73 3.48
N GLN A 13 9.41 3.75 4.17
CA GLN A 13 8.33 2.91 3.64
C GLN A 13 7.14 3.74 3.15
N LEU A 14 6.73 4.75 3.92
CA LEU A 14 5.65 5.66 3.54
C LEU A 14 6.00 6.52 2.32
N ARG A 15 7.26 6.95 2.17
CA ARG A 15 7.72 7.66 0.96
C ARG A 15 7.62 6.76 -0.26
N GLN A 16 8.14 5.54 -0.18
CA GLN A 16 8.08 4.57 -1.28
C GLN A 16 6.65 4.29 -1.73
N LEU A 17 5.70 4.14 -0.80
CA LEU A 17 4.28 3.99 -1.16
C LEU A 17 3.70 5.21 -1.88
N MET A 18 4.12 6.43 -1.50
CA MET A 18 3.69 7.66 -2.17
C MET A 18 4.34 7.81 -3.54
N ASP A 19 5.62 7.45 -3.68
CA ASP A 19 6.36 7.49 -4.95
C ASP A 19 5.78 6.49 -5.96
N LEU A 20 5.29 5.33 -5.49
CA LEU A 20 4.53 4.36 -6.27
C LEU A 20 3.09 4.78 -6.56
N ASN A 21 2.71 6.02 -6.19
CA ASN A 21 1.39 6.61 -6.39
C ASN A 21 0.24 5.83 -5.73
N TYR A 22 0.51 5.09 -4.66
CA TYR A 22 -0.54 4.45 -3.88
C TYR A 22 -1.27 5.48 -3.02
N ARG A 23 -2.61 5.36 -2.95
CA ARG A 23 -3.44 6.20 -2.07
C ARG A 23 -3.33 5.71 -0.62
N VAL A 24 -2.35 6.25 0.10
CA VAL A 24 -2.08 5.92 1.50
C VAL A 24 -2.94 6.75 2.44
N LYS A 25 -3.76 6.09 3.26
CA LYS A 25 -4.50 6.69 4.38
C LYS A 25 -3.93 6.19 5.70
N ARG A 26 -3.58 7.09 6.62
CA ARG A 26 -3.19 6.73 7.99
C ARG A 26 -4.46 6.69 8.83
N MET A 27 -4.82 5.51 9.35
CA MET A 27 -5.97 5.35 10.24
C MET A 27 -5.56 5.64 11.69
N THR A 28 -4.36 5.18 12.07
CA THR A 28 -3.69 5.50 13.34
C THR A 28 -2.18 5.59 13.10
N LYS A 29 -1.39 5.91 14.14
CA LYS A 29 0.08 5.87 14.05
C LYS A 29 0.65 4.48 13.71
N TYR A 30 -0.11 3.41 13.95
CA TYR A 30 0.32 2.03 13.71
C TYR A 30 -0.41 1.36 12.54
N HIS A 31 -1.35 2.05 11.89
CA HIS A 31 -2.23 1.47 10.87
C HIS A 31 -2.25 2.34 9.62
N ILE A 32 -1.75 1.76 8.54
CA ILE A 32 -1.72 2.29 7.20
C ILE A 32 -2.76 1.54 6.37
N LYS A 33 -3.64 2.26 5.67
CA LYS A 33 -4.66 1.69 4.80
C LYS A 33 -4.44 2.15 3.36
N ILE A 34 -4.48 1.20 2.43
CA ILE A 34 -4.24 1.38 1.00
C ILE A 34 -5.36 0.65 0.26
N GLY A 35 -6.42 1.38 -0.10
CA GLY A 35 -7.65 0.78 -0.60
C GLY A 35 -8.24 -0.21 0.41
N GLU A 36 -8.24 -1.50 0.06
CA GLU A 36 -8.73 -2.62 0.88
C GLU A 36 -7.63 -3.28 1.71
N VAL A 37 -6.36 -2.90 1.50
CA VAL A 37 -5.21 -3.48 2.18
C VAL A 37 -4.86 -2.64 3.41
N ASN A 38 -4.70 -3.30 4.54
CA ASN A 38 -4.22 -2.71 5.78
C ASN A 38 -2.80 -3.21 6.06
N TYR A 39 -1.91 -2.30 6.44
CA TYR A 39 -0.55 -2.57 6.86
C TYR A 39 -0.32 -1.99 8.25
N PHE A 40 0.15 -2.83 9.16
CA PHE A 40 0.45 -2.46 10.53
C PHE A 40 1.97 -2.33 10.70
N THR A 41 2.43 -1.43 11.58
CA THR A 41 3.87 -1.23 11.84
C THR A 41 4.56 -2.46 12.43
N THR A 42 3.80 -3.46 12.87
CA THR A 42 4.30 -4.79 13.25
C THR A 42 4.63 -5.69 12.04
N GLY A 43 4.45 -5.19 10.82
CA GLY A 43 4.57 -5.95 9.58
C GLY A 43 3.32 -6.76 9.23
N THR A 44 2.28 -6.76 10.04
CA THR A 44 1.05 -7.51 9.72
C THR A 44 0.31 -6.85 8.55
N ILE A 45 -0.17 -7.66 7.62
CA ILE A 45 -1.00 -7.23 6.49
C ILE A 45 -2.36 -7.91 6.61
N THR A 46 -3.44 -7.16 6.42
CA THR A 46 -4.80 -7.70 6.28
C THR A 46 -5.50 -7.10 5.07
N ILE A 47 -6.50 -7.81 4.55
CA ILE A 47 -7.32 -7.41 3.41
C ILE A 47 -8.77 -7.44 3.89
N ASP A 48 -9.47 -6.31 3.80
CA ASP A 48 -10.87 -6.20 4.20
C ASP A 48 -11.74 -7.26 3.46
N PRO A 49 -12.77 -7.84 4.10
CA PRO A 49 -13.24 -7.50 5.44
C PRO A 49 -12.42 -8.07 6.60
N ASP A 50 -11.65 -9.17 6.47
CA ASP A 50 -10.86 -9.71 7.61
C ASP A 50 -9.80 -10.78 7.22
N THR A 51 -9.34 -10.80 5.98
CA THR A 51 -8.36 -11.82 5.54
C THR A 51 -6.96 -11.40 5.92
N ARG A 52 -6.35 -12.08 6.90
CA ARG A 52 -4.92 -11.88 7.22
C ARG A 52 -4.06 -12.47 6.11
N HIS A 53 -3.11 -11.68 5.60
CA HIS A 53 -2.12 -12.17 4.66
C HIS A 53 -1.11 -13.06 5.39
N LYS A 54 -0.70 -14.16 4.76
CA LYS A 54 0.24 -15.13 5.35
C LYS A 54 1.62 -14.49 5.57
N ASP A 55 2.09 -13.71 4.59
CA ASP A 55 3.39 -13.05 4.60
C ASP A 55 3.28 -11.70 5.31
N LYS A 56 4.41 -11.25 5.86
CA LYS A 56 4.52 -10.04 6.68
C LYS A 56 5.64 -9.15 6.17
N GLY A 57 5.64 -7.90 6.64
CA GLY A 57 6.68 -6.93 6.34
C GLY A 57 6.33 -6.06 5.14
N PHE A 58 7.22 -5.12 4.85
CA PHE A 58 6.98 -4.13 3.82
C PHE A 58 7.13 -4.70 2.39
N GLU A 59 8.09 -5.59 2.17
CA GLU A 59 8.29 -6.25 0.88
C GLU A 59 7.04 -7.04 0.44
N ALA A 60 6.51 -7.86 1.35
CA ALA A 60 5.26 -8.59 1.12
C ALA A 60 4.06 -7.66 0.85
N LEU A 61 4.05 -6.46 1.46
CA LEU A 61 3.02 -5.46 1.17
C LEU A 61 3.15 -4.97 -0.28
N ILE A 62 4.36 -4.62 -0.73
CA ILE A 62 4.58 -4.12 -2.10
C ILE A 62 4.17 -5.18 -3.12
N GLU A 63 4.63 -6.42 -2.97
CA GLU A 63 4.24 -7.54 -3.85
C GLU A 63 2.72 -7.70 -3.92
N LEU A 64 2.04 -7.64 -2.77
CA LEU A 64 0.59 -7.75 -2.71
C LEU A 64 -0.11 -6.59 -3.44
N LEU A 65 0.39 -5.37 -3.26
CA LEU A 65 -0.16 -4.17 -3.90
C LEU A 65 0.06 -4.21 -5.42
N GLU A 66 1.23 -4.65 -5.87
CA GLU A 66 1.52 -4.85 -7.29
C GLU A 66 0.56 -5.89 -7.89
N LEU A 67 0.42 -7.07 -7.27
CA LEU A 67 -0.50 -8.10 -7.74
C LEU A 67 -1.96 -7.60 -7.83
N ARG A 68 -2.40 -6.78 -6.86
CA ARG A 68 -3.79 -6.29 -6.82
C ARG A 68 -4.05 -5.10 -7.75
N TYR A 69 -3.13 -4.14 -7.79
CA TYR A 69 -3.37 -2.84 -8.42
C TYR A 69 -2.65 -2.67 -9.76
N SER A 70 -1.67 -3.52 -10.11
CA SER A 70 -1.03 -3.51 -11.44
C SER A 70 -2.05 -3.73 -12.58
N ARG A 71 -3.13 -4.47 -12.34
CA ARG A 71 -4.23 -4.64 -13.32
C ARG A 71 -5.04 -3.37 -13.60
N LYS A 72 -4.96 -2.31 -12.78
CA LYS A 72 -5.71 -1.06 -13.00
C LYS A 72 -4.96 -0.02 -13.84
N ASN A 73 -3.64 -0.17 -14.05
CA ASN A 73 -2.86 0.74 -14.90
C ASN A 73 -2.82 0.34 -16.39
N ILE A 74 -3.12 -0.91 -16.73
CA ILE A 74 -3.16 -1.36 -18.14
C ILE A 74 -4.43 -0.84 -18.86
N LEU A 75 -5.54 -0.65 -18.15
CA LEU A 75 -6.81 -0.23 -18.75
C LEU A 75 -6.91 1.27 -19.06
N ILE A 76 -5.98 2.12 -18.59
CA ILE A 76 -5.99 3.56 -18.90
C ILE A 76 -5.12 3.87 -20.14
N LEU A 77 -4.16 3.00 -20.48
CA LEU A 77 -3.27 3.20 -21.63
C LEU A 77 -3.82 2.65 -22.96
N ASP A 78 -4.83 1.76 -22.94
CA ASP A 78 -5.38 1.16 -24.16
C ASP A 78 -6.56 1.95 -24.78
N VAL A 79 -7.16 2.89 -24.03
CA VAL A 79 -8.31 3.68 -24.52
C VAL A 79 -7.88 4.92 -25.34
N GLY A 80 -6.57 5.18 -25.45
CA GLY A 80 -6.02 6.37 -26.10
C GLY A 80 -5.56 6.20 -27.56
N LYS A 81 -5.73 5.02 -28.18
CA LYS A 81 -5.28 4.76 -29.57
C LYS A 81 -6.37 4.24 -30.51
N ARG A 82 -7.55 4.88 -30.53
CA ARG A 82 -8.46 4.81 -31.68
C ARG A 82 -9.28 6.09 -31.80
N SER A 83 -8.75 7.08 -32.53
CA SER A 83 -9.50 8.06 -33.34
C SER A 83 -8.54 8.70 -34.32
#